data_AF-A0A2W6EYV0-F1
#
_entry.id   AF-A0A2W6EYV0-F1
#
_cell.length_a   1.000
_cell.length_b   1.000
_cell.length_c   1.000
_cell.angle_alpha   90.00
_cell.angle_beta   90.00
_cell.angle_gamma   90.00
#
_symmetry.space_group_name_H-M   'P 1'
#
loop_
_entity.id
_entity.type
_entity.pdbx_description
1 polymer ?
#
loop_
_entity_poly.entity_id
_entity_poly.type
_entity_poly.pdbx_seq_one_letter_code
_entity_poly.pdbx_strand_id
1 'polypeptide(L)' 'MEHIIRRARTRDIRAIAGLVAENVASGRVLRKATVTLYEDVQEFWVAERLSDHQVVGCGALHVMWEDLAEI' A
#
# COMPACT_ATOMS: atom_id res chain seq x y z
N MET A 1 9.98 0.13 -18.59
CA MET A 1 8.86 -0.48 -17.84
C MET A 1 7.96 0.64 -17.42
N GLU A 2 6.77 0.70 -18.00
CA GLU A 2 5.83 1.79 -17.77
C GLU A 2 4.90 1.41 -16.61
N HIS A 3 4.80 2.31 -15.64
CA HIS A 3 3.96 2.13 -14.45
C HIS A 3 3.09 3.37 -14.29
N ILE A 4 1.87 3.17 -13.79
CA ILE A 4 0.98 4.25 -13.37
C ILE A 4 0.83 4.23 -11.84
N ILE A 5 0.89 5.42 -11.23
CA ILE A 5 0.60 5.60 -9.82
C ILE A 5 -0.86 6.02 -9.67
N ARG A 6 -1.65 5.26 -8.92
CA ARG A 6 -3.07 5.54 -8.69
C ARG A 6 -3.47 5.27 -7.25
N ARG A 7 -4.59 5.85 -6.82
CA ARG A 7 -5.22 5.49 -5.53
C ARG A 7 -5.53 4.00 -5.50
N ALA A 8 -5.30 3.39 -4.35
CA ALA A 8 -5.67 2.02 -4.09
C ALA A 8 -7.19 1.86 -4.06
N ARG A 9 -7.65 0.66 -4.38
CA ARG A 9 -9.03 0.22 -4.29
C ARG A 9 -9.07 -0.99 -3.37
N THR A 10 -10.24 -1.33 -2.83
CA THR A 10 -10.42 -2.51 -1.97
C THR A 10 -9.90 -3.80 -2.59
N ARG A 11 -9.98 -3.95 -3.93
CA ARG A 11 -9.42 -5.10 -4.66
C ARG A 11 -7.90 -5.23 -4.57
N ASP A 12 -7.17 -4.14 -4.31
CA ASP A 12 -5.71 -4.11 -4.28
C ASP A 12 -5.16 -4.59 -2.91
N ILE A 13 -6.00 -4.65 -1.87
CA ILE A 13 -5.56 -4.94 -0.48
C ILE A 13 -4.83 -6.28 -0.36
N ARG A 14 -5.24 -7.31 -1.11
CA ARG A 14 -4.51 -8.59 -1.10
C ARG A 14 -3.09 -8.47 -1.64
N ALA A 15 -2.88 -7.66 -2.69
CA ALA A 15 -1.55 -7.41 -3.24
C ALA A 15 -0.70 -6.57 -2.29
N ILE A 16 -1.29 -5.52 -1.71
CA ILE A 16 -0.66 -4.66 -0.68
C ILE A 16 -0.22 -5.50 0.52
N ALA A 17 -1.10 -6.37 1.03
CA ALA A 17 -0.77 -7.26 2.16
C ALA A 17 0.39 -8.21 1.84
N GLY A 18 0.47 -8.71 0.61
CA GLY A 18 1.60 -9.53 0.13
C GLY A 18 2.92 -8.75 0.16
N LEU A 19 2.93 -7.56 -0.46
CA LEU A 19 4.10 -6.68 -0.51
C LEU A 19 4.57 -6.26 0.90
N VAL A 20 3.65 -5.96 1.81
CA VAL A 20 3.96 -5.70 3.22
C VAL A 20 4.60 -6.93 3.86
N ALA A 21 3.99 -8.11 3.72
CA ALA A 21 4.47 -9.34 4.34
C ALA A 21 5.89 -9.71 3.90
N GLU A 22 6.24 -9.49 2.63
CA GLU A 22 7.60 -9.70 2.09
C GLU A 22 8.65 -8.82 2.80
N ASN A 23 8.25 -7.64 3.27
CA ASN A 23 9.15 -6.70 3.93
C ASN A 23 9.13 -6.81 5.47
N VAL A 24 8.13 -7.48 6.06
CA VAL A 24 8.05 -7.71 7.51
C VAL A 24 9.24 -8.52 8.02
N ALA A 25 9.66 -9.56 7.28
CA ALA A 25 10.78 -10.41 7.70
C ALA A 25 12.11 -9.64 7.79
N SER A 26 12.26 -8.57 7.00
CA SER A 26 13.43 -7.69 7.02
C SER A 26 13.40 -6.64 8.14
N GLY A 27 12.31 -6.53 8.90
CA GLY A 27 12.11 -5.51 9.93
C GLY A 27 11.90 -4.09 9.40
N ARG A 28 11.81 -3.92 8.08
CA ARG A 28 11.63 -2.60 7.43
C ARG A 28 10.19 -2.09 7.50
N VAL A 29 9.22 -2.98 7.68
CA VAL A 29 7.80 -2.67 7.68
C VAL A 29 7.12 -3.39 8.84
N LEU A 30 6.23 -2.69 9.54
CA LEU A 30 5.40 -3.27 10.59
C LEU A 30 4.26 -4.11 9.99
N ARG A 31 3.98 -5.25 10.61
CA ARG A 31 2.83 -6.07 10.22
C ARG A 31 1.53 -5.35 10.62
N LYS A 32 0.63 -5.13 9.65
CA LYS A 32 -0.76 -4.70 9.90
C LYS A 32 -1.71 -5.89 9.74
N ALA A 33 -2.82 -5.88 10.50
CA ALA A 33 -3.91 -6.82 10.27
C ALA A 33 -4.59 -6.50 8.94
N THR A 34 -5.10 -7.52 8.25
CA THR A 34 -5.76 -7.33 6.94
C THR A 34 -6.95 -6.37 7.00
N VAL A 35 -7.71 -6.39 8.10
CA VAL A 35 -8.85 -5.48 8.29
C VAL A 35 -8.40 -4.02 8.34
N THR A 36 -7.30 -3.73 9.04
CA THR A 36 -6.70 -2.39 9.11
C THR A 36 -6.28 -1.89 7.72
N LEU A 37 -5.73 -2.77 6.87
CA LEU A 37 -5.41 -2.39 5.50
C LEU A 37 -6.65 -2.03 4.67
N TYR A 38 -7.80 -2.67 4.91
CA TYR A 38 -9.06 -2.29 4.27
C TYR A 38 -9.60 -0.95 4.77
N GLU A 39 -9.50 -0.70 6.08
CA GLU A 39 -9.91 0.56 6.71
C GLU A 39 -9.07 1.73 6.17
N ASP A 40 -7.75 1.53 6.06
CA ASP A 40 -6.78 2.53 5.62
C ASP A 40 -6.72 2.69 4.08
N VAL A 41 -7.53 1.95 3.29
CA VAL A 41 -7.37 1.87 1.82
C VAL A 41 -7.34 3.23 1.10
N GLN A 42 -7.99 4.25 1.66
CA GLN A 42 -8.04 5.60 1.10
C GLN A 42 -6.71 6.36 1.20
N GLU A 43 -5.85 5.95 2.14
CA GLU A 43 -4.51 6.48 2.36
C GLU A 43 -3.50 5.87 1.39
N PHE A 44 -3.81 4.69 0.84
CA PHE A 44 -2.89 3.95 -0.02
C PHE A 44 -2.90 4.42 -1.47
N TRP A 45 -1.71 4.44 -2.04
CA TRP A 45 -1.44 4.51 -3.48
C TRP A 45 -0.70 3.25 -3.91
N VAL A 46 -0.92 2.85 -5.17
CA VAL A 46 -0.27 1.69 -5.76
C VAL A 46 0.44 2.06 -7.05
N ALA A 47 1.57 1.40 -7.27
CA ALA A 47 2.23 1.36 -8.57
C ALA A 47 1.70 0.15 -9.34
N GLU A 48 0.98 0.41 -10.43
CA GLU A 48 0.46 -0.61 -11.33
C GLU A 48 1.32 -0.67 -12.59
N ARG A 49 1.80 -1.86 -12.95
CA ARG A 49 2.51 -2.08 -14.21
C ARG A 49 1.51 -2.19 -15.36
N LEU A 50 1.71 -1.40 -16.41
CA LEU A 50 0.74 -1.30 -17.51
C LEU A 50 0.66 -2.55 -18.40
N SER A 51 1.70 -3.38 -18.43
CA SER A 51 1.73 -4.57 -19.30
C SER A 51 0.77 -5.68 -18.87
N ASP A 52 0.48 -5.78 -17.57
CA ASP A 52 -0.29 -6.88 -16.98
C ASP A 52 -1.21 -6.46 -15.82
N HIS A 53 -1.32 -5.16 -15.57
CA HIS A 53 -2.14 -4.57 -14.50
C HIS A 53 -1.77 -5.06 -13.09
N GLN A 54 -0.54 -5.55 -12.90
CA GLN A 54 -0.10 -6.03 -11.60
C GLN A 54 0.30 -4.85 -10.70
N VAL A 55 -0.18 -4.87 -9.46
CA VAL A 55 0.33 -4.01 -8.39
C VAL A 55 1.71 -4.52 -7.96
N VAL A 56 2.73 -3.68 -8.14
CA VAL A 56 4.15 -4.02 -7.92
C VAL A 56 4.79 -3.19 -6.81
N GLY A 57 4.03 -2.27 -6.24
CA GLY A 57 4.45 -1.41 -5.14
C GLY A 57 3.26 -0.71 -4.52
N CYS A 58 3.39 -0.31 -3.28
CA CYS A 58 2.39 0.45 -2.54
C CYS A 58 3.05 1.39 -1.54
N GLY A 59 2.34 2.45 -1.17
CA GLY A 59 2.68 3.34 -0.07
C GLY A 59 1.41 3.96 0.50
N ALA A 60 1.46 4.38 1.74
CA ALA A 60 0.36 5.08 2.41
C ALA A 60 0.85 6.40 2.97
N LEU A 61 -0.09 7.32 3.23
CA LEU A 61 0.16 8.51 4.01
C LEU A 61 -0.94 8.61 5.07
N HIS A 62 -0.58 8.43 6.33
CA HIS A 62 -1.49 8.51 7.45
C HIS A 62 -1.35 9.87 8.14
N VAL A 63 -2.43 10.65 8.17
CA VAL A 63 -2.44 11.98 8.81
C VAL A 63 -2.80 11.83 10.28
N MET A 64 -1.92 12.30 11.16
CA MET A 64 -2.10 12.21 12.62
C MET A 64 -2.64 13.50 13.22
N TRP A 65 -2.27 14.65 12.66
CA TRP A 65 -2.64 15.98 13.17
C TRP A 65 -2.67 17.02 12.03
N GLU A 66 -2.92 18.29 12.37
CA GLU A 66 -3.06 19.38 11.38
C GLU A 66 -1.83 19.57 10.47
N ASP A 67 -0.64 19.26 10.98
CA ASP A 67 0.66 19.45 10.32
C ASP A 67 1.57 18.20 10.40
N LEU A 68 1.04 17.06 10.86
CA LEU A 68 1.81 15.83 11.06
C LEU A 68 1.17 14.64 10.33
N ALA A 69 1.99 13.92 9.56
CA ALA A 69 1.64 12.68 8.91
C ALA A 69 2.85 11.72 8.85
N GLU A 70 2.57 10.43 8.74
CA GLU A 70 3.56 9.36 8.57
C GLU A 70 3.37 8.62 7.23
N ILE A 71 4.45 8.02 6.75
CA ILE A 71 4.51 7.16 5.55
C ILE A 71 4.91 5.75 5.96
#